data_AF-A0AAC9N006-F1
#
_entry.id   AF-A0AAC9N006-F1
#
_cell.length_a   1.000
_cell.length_b   1.000
_cell.length_c   1.000
_cell.angle_alpha   90.00
_cell.angle_beta   90.00
_cell.angle_gamma   90.00
#
_symmetry.space_group_name_H-M   'P 1'
#
loop_
_entity.id
_entity.type
_entity.pdbx_description
1 polymer ?
#
loop_
_entity_poly.entity_id
_entity_poly.type
_entity_poly.pdbx_seq_one_letter_code
_entity_poly.pdbx_strand_id
1 'polypeptide(L)'
;MTETLRTALDNQLLLNRAHRAAYRGELTEAARLLDGLDASGAATAYSLDLRARIAAQRGDLASADALWARVLLLKPDDGDAQAGRDAISRILAGGRARPLINPERVAALALVALGLTVAIGVPQLASLELDPEPAVPAAVAGAVAASSSEQAEELRRLHEEQEALAAEQQEADRELDEGLTAIEAAFAELPGVVVERRAEDVRLVFEAGVFRSDAVLAPEATPLLVEVGRRLAEVEASTAVIGHVVAVPGGRTSGGSTVAFARAQNAARMLAEGAGSPLTDFVLMTADQSEGPFPDAQRNRTVTLVLTPDN
;
A
#
# COMPACT_ATOMS: atom_id res chain seq x y z
N MET A 1 2.78 10.29 -33.09
CA MET A 1 2.05 9.77 -31.93
C MET A 1 0.63 9.48 -32.39
N THR A 2 0.25 8.21 -32.48
CA THR A 2 -1.07 7.80 -32.97
C THR A 2 -2.15 8.18 -31.96
N GLU A 3 -3.37 8.45 -32.42
CA GLU A 3 -4.50 8.83 -31.56
C GLU A 3 -4.77 7.77 -30.49
N THR A 4 -4.62 6.49 -30.85
CA THR A 4 -4.70 5.34 -29.94
C THR A 4 -3.69 5.38 -28.80
N LEU A 5 -2.43 5.76 -29.10
CA LEU A 5 -1.36 5.82 -28.09
C LEU A 5 -1.56 6.99 -27.14
N ARG A 6 -2.12 8.10 -27.64
CA ARG A 6 -2.52 9.24 -26.80
C ARG A 6 -3.64 8.85 -25.83
N THR A 7 -4.68 8.18 -26.33
CA THR A 7 -5.80 7.70 -25.49
C THR A 7 -5.33 6.68 -24.45
N ALA A 8 -4.45 5.75 -24.82
CA ALA A 8 -3.87 4.79 -23.88
C ALA A 8 -3.09 5.49 -22.76
N LEU A 9 -2.25 6.47 -23.11
CA LEU A 9 -1.49 7.26 -22.14
C LEU A 9 -2.39 8.09 -21.22
N ASP A 10 -3.42 8.75 -21.78
CA ASP A 10 -4.38 9.52 -20.99
C ASP A 10 -5.13 8.64 -19.99
N ASN A 11 -5.49 7.41 -20.39
CA ASN A 11 -6.11 6.41 -19.50
C ASN A 11 -5.15 5.95 -18.39
N GLN A 12 -3.88 5.66 -18.73
CA GLN A 12 -2.87 5.30 -17.71
C GLN A 12 -2.61 6.44 -16.72
N LEU A 13 -2.58 7.69 -17.18
CA LEU A 13 -2.43 8.85 -16.31
C LEU A 13 -3.64 9.05 -15.39
N LEU A 14 -4.86 8.82 -15.89
CA LEU A 14 -6.07 8.85 -15.07
C LEU A 14 -6.05 7.78 -13.97
N LEU A 15 -5.64 6.56 -14.31
CA LEU A 15 -5.54 5.46 -13.35
C LEU A 15 -4.49 5.74 -12.25
N ASN A 16 -3.31 6.23 -12.62
CA ASN A 16 -2.27 6.63 -11.67
C ASN A 16 -2.73 7.75 -10.73
N ARG A 17 -3.46 8.74 -11.26
CA ARG A 17 -4.05 9.80 -10.43
C ARG A 17 -5.11 9.26 -9.48
N ALA A 18 -5.95 8.34 -9.92
CA ALA A 18 -6.94 7.69 -9.07
C ALA A 18 -6.26 6.93 -7.92
N HIS A 19 -5.18 6.20 -8.21
CA HIS A 19 -4.40 5.49 -7.19
C HIS A 19 -3.80 6.44 -6.14
N ARG A 20 -3.16 7.53 -6.58
CA ARG A 20 -2.62 8.56 -5.66
C ARG A 20 -3.71 9.27 -4.85
N ALA A 21 -4.88 9.51 -5.42
CA ALA A 21 -6.01 10.09 -4.70
C ALA A 21 -6.52 9.11 -3.63
N ALA A 22 -6.66 7.82 -3.95
CA ALA A 22 -7.05 6.79 -2.99
C ALA A 22 -6.04 6.67 -1.84
N TYR A 23 -4.74 6.68 -2.14
CA TYR A 23 -3.67 6.63 -1.15
C TYR A 23 -3.70 7.82 -0.17
N ARG A 24 -4.06 9.01 -0.66
CA ARG A 24 -4.23 10.22 0.16
C ARG A 24 -5.57 10.29 0.90
N GLY A 25 -6.41 9.25 0.81
CA GLY A 25 -7.74 9.20 1.42
C GLY A 25 -8.81 10.04 0.69
N GLU A 26 -8.51 10.56 -0.50
CA GLU A 26 -9.42 11.36 -1.33
C GLU A 26 -10.37 10.44 -2.13
N LEU A 27 -11.13 9.60 -1.43
CA LEU A 27 -11.89 8.49 -2.02
C LEU A 27 -12.96 8.94 -3.05
N THR A 28 -13.57 10.11 -2.84
CA THR A 28 -14.54 10.68 -3.79
C THR A 28 -13.88 11.08 -5.10
N GLU A 29 -12.69 11.68 -5.02
CA GLU A 29 -11.95 12.10 -6.21
C GLU A 29 -11.39 10.90 -6.97
N ALA A 30 -10.86 9.90 -6.25
CA ALA A 30 -10.42 8.64 -6.83
C ALA A 30 -11.56 7.95 -7.60
N ALA A 31 -12.76 7.88 -7.02
CA ALA A 31 -13.93 7.31 -7.69
C ALA A 31 -14.30 8.09 -8.97
N ARG A 32 -14.29 9.43 -8.91
CA ARG A 32 -14.60 10.29 -10.07
C ARG A 32 -13.61 10.08 -11.23
N LEU A 33 -12.33 9.87 -10.92
CA LEU A 33 -11.31 9.60 -11.92
C LEU A 33 -11.52 8.24 -12.59
N LEU A 34 -11.90 7.22 -11.82
CA LEU A 34 -12.21 5.87 -12.33
C LEU A 34 -13.51 5.84 -13.15
N ASP A 35 -14.51 6.67 -12.81
CA ASP A 35 -15.71 6.84 -13.64
C ASP A 35 -15.37 7.32 -15.07
N GLY A 36 -14.34 8.15 -15.20
CA GLY A 36 -13.84 8.61 -16.51
C GLY A 36 -13.26 7.47 -17.36
N LEU A 37 -12.64 6.46 -16.73
CA LEU A 37 -12.08 5.28 -17.41
C LEU A 37 -13.16 4.30 -17.85
N ASP A 38 -14.20 4.12 -17.03
CA ASP A 38 -15.34 3.28 -17.40
C ASP A 38 -16.11 3.89 -18.58
N ALA A 39 -16.30 5.22 -18.57
CA ALA A 39 -16.97 5.94 -19.66
C ALA A 39 -16.21 5.89 -20.99
N SER A 40 -14.87 5.79 -20.96
CA SER A 40 -14.05 5.61 -22.17
C SER A 40 -13.99 4.18 -22.67
N GLY A 41 -14.61 3.22 -21.97
CA GLY A 41 -14.55 1.79 -22.30
C GLY A 41 -13.19 1.16 -22.00
N ALA A 42 -12.30 1.87 -21.31
CA ALA A 42 -10.94 1.42 -20.98
C ALA A 42 -10.86 0.74 -19.61
N ALA A 43 -12.00 0.30 -19.07
CA ALA A 43 -12.07 -0.42 -17.81
C ALA A 43 -11.31 -1.74 -17.89
N THR A 44 -10.33 -1.92 -17.01
CA THR A 44 -9.57 -3.16 -16.87
C THR A 44 -10.00 -3.87 -15.59
N ALA A 45 -9.67 -5.17 -15.46
CA ALA A 45 -9.86 -5.90 -14.21
C ALA A 45 -9.21 -5.17 -13.02
N TYR A 46 -8.03 -4.57 -13.24
CA TYR A 46 -7.33 -3.79 -12.23
C TYR A 46 -8.06 -2.50 -11.83
N SER A 47 -8.54 -1.71 -12.80
CA SER A 47 -9.27 -0.47 -12.48
C SER A 47 -10.61 -0.75 -11.79
N LEU A 48 -11.26 -1.86 -12.13
CA LEU A 48 -12.48 -2.34 -11.46
C LEU A 48 -12.20 -2.81 -10.03
N ASP A 49 -11.10 -3.52 -9.78
CA ASP A 49 -10.69 -3.93 -8.43
C ASP A 49 -10.40 -2.71 -7.54
N LEU A 50 -9.61 -1.75 -8.04
CA LEU A 50 -9.33 -0.51 -7.31
C LEU A 50 -10.62 0.25 -6.96
N ARG A 51 -11.57 0.32 -7.91
CA ARG A 51 -12.87 0.94 -7.69
C ARG A 51 -13.69 0.20 -6.63
N ALA A 52 -13.64 -1.13 -6.62
CA ALA A 52 -14.33 -1.97 -5.63
C ALA A 52 -13.78 -1.69 -4.22
N ARG A 53 -12.45 -1.62 -4.07
CA ARG A 53 -11.80 -1.28 -2.80
C ARG A 53 -12.20 0.11 -2.31
N ILE A 54 -12.22 1.11 -3.20
CA ILE A 54 -12.67 2.48 -2.86
C ILE A 54 -14.14 2.49 -2.43
N ALA A 55 -15.01 1.76 -3.12
CA ALA A 55 -16.43 1.64 -2.75
C ALA A 55 -16.60 1.00 -1.36
N ALA A 56 -15.84 -0.07 -1.07
CA ALA A 56 -15.85 -0.73 0.22
C ALA A 56 -15.37 0.20 1.35
N GLN A 57 -14.28 0.95 1.13
CA GLN A 57 -13.76 1.94 2.08
C GLN A 57 -14.76 3.07 2.38
N ARG A 58 -15.59 3.44 1.39
CA ARG A 58 -16.68 4.42 1.56
C ARG A 58 -17.92 3.84 2.26
N GLY A 59 -17.92 2.54 2.57
CA GLY A 59 -19.04 1.83 3.18
C GLY A 59 -20.12 1.38 2.18
N ASP A 60 -19.90 1.55 0.86
CA ASP A 60 -20.81 1.08 -0.17
C ASP A 60 -20.45 -0.35 -0.59
N LEU A 61 -20.81 -1.29 0.29
CA LEU A 61 -20.51 -2.71 0.11
C LEU A 61 -21.28 -3.33 -1.07
N ALA A 62 -22.46 -2.81 -1.40
CA ALA A 62 -23.23 -3.31 -2.53
C ALA A 62 -22.54 -3.01 -3.86
N SER A 63 -22.06 -1.77 -4.03
CA SER A 63 -21.29 -1.39 -5.21
C SER A 63 -19.96 -2.12 -5.30
N ALA A 64 -19.27 -2.31 -4.17
CA ALA A 64 -18.01 -3.07 -4.11
C ALA A 64 -18.19 -4.53 -4.57
N ASP A 65 -19.21 -5.23 -4.07
CA ASP A 65 -19.51 -6.61 -4.47
C ASP A 65 -19.81 -6.72 -5.98
N ALA A 66 -20.60 -5.79 -6.52
CA ALA A 66 -20.92 -5.76 -7.94
C ALA A 66 -19.68 -5.51 -8.82
N LEU A 67 -18.73 -4.69 -8.36
CA LEU A 67 -17.48 -4.43 -9.08
C LEU A 67 -16.55 -5.64 -9.04
N TRP A 68 -16.37 -6.28 -7.90
CA TRP A 68 -15.61 -7.53 -7.81
C TRP A 68 -16.26 -8.67 -8.61
N ALA A 69 -17.59 -8.72 -8.69
CA ALA A 69 -18.27 -9.65 -9.59
C ALA A 69 -17.86 -9.43 -11.06
N ARG A 70 -17.72 -8.17 -11.49
CA ARG A 70 -17.24 -7.82 -12.83
C ARG A 70 -15.76 -8.15 -13.04
N VAL A 71 -14.92 -8.00 -12.01
CA VAL A 71 -13.53 -8.45 -12.04
C VAL A 71 -13.47 -9.96 -12.31
N LEU A 72 -14.26 -10.75 -11.59
CA LEU A 72 -14.32 -12.20 -11.77
C LEU A 72 -14.88 -12.62 -13.14
N LEU A 73 -15.69 -11.80 -13.81
CA LEU A 73 -16.11 -12.06 -15.20
C LEU A 73 -14.95 -11.87 -16.19
N LEU A 74 -14.04 -10.94 -15.93
CA LEU A 74 -12.86 -10.69 -16.77
C LEU A 74 -11.69 -11.62 -16.43
N LYS A 75 -11.57 -11.99 -15.15
CA LYS A 75 -10.51 -12.83 -14.60
C LYS A 75 -11.12 -13.77 -13.55
N PRO A 76 -11.64 -14.94 -13.97
CA PRO A 76 -12.32 -15.88 -13.08
C PRO A 76 -11.48 -16.37 -11.90
N ASP A 77 -10.15 -16.44 -12.10
CA ASP A 77 -9.20 -16.90 -11.08
C ASP A 77 -8.62 -15.74 -10.24
N ASP A 78 -9.29 -14.59 -10.16
CA ASP A 78 -8.85 -13.47 -9.34
C ASP A 78 -9.16 -13.71 -7.85
N GLY A 79 -8.16 -14.20 -7.12
CA GLY A 79 -8.27 -14.51 -5.70
C GLY A 79 -8.59 -13.30 -4.81
N ASP A 80 -8.13 -12.11 -5.19
CA ASP A 80 -8.38 -10.87 -4.44
C ASP A 80 -9.85 -10.44 -4.54
N ALA A 81 -10.41 -10.46 -5.76
CA ALA A 81 -11.81 -10.16 -5.98
C ALA A 81 -12.72 -11.18 -5.26
N GLN A 82 -12.39 -12.47 -5.29
CA GLN A 82 -13.13 -13.50 -4.55
C GLN A 82 -13.08 -13.26 -3.03
N ALA A 83 -11.88 -12.99 -2.49
CA ALA A 83 -11.71 -12.71 -1.07
C ALA A 83 -12.49 -11.46 -0.61
N GLY A 84 -12.54 -10.43 -1.45
CA GLY A 84 -13.33 -9.22 -1.22
C GLY A 84 -14.83 -9.51 -1.10
N ARG A 85 -15.39 -10.30 -2.02
CA ARG A 85 -16.81 -10.70 -1.99
C ARG A 85 -17.15 -11.59 -0.79
N ASP A 86 -16.24 -12.50 -0.42
CA ASP A 86 -16.39 -13.33 0.78
C ASP A 86 -16.38 -12.50 2.06
N ALA A 87 -15.54 -11.45 2.12
CA ALA A 87 -15.53 -10.51 3.24
C ALA A 87 -16.85 -9.74 3.34
N ILE A 88 -17.39 -9.22 2.23
CA ILE A 88 -18.70 -8.54 2.20
C ILE A 88 -19.81 -9.49 2.64
N SER A 89 -19.82 -10.72 2.13
CA SER A 89 -20.82 -11.73 2.48
C SER A 89 -20.82 -12.03 3.98
N ARG A 90 -19.65 -12.09 4.62
CA ARG A 90 -19.53 -12.24 6.09
C ARG A 90 -20.08 -11.03 6.86
N ILE A 91 -19.84 -9.81 6.37
CA ILE A 91 -20.35 -8.58 6.98
C ILE A 91 -21.89 -8.53 6.88
N LEU A 92 -22.44 -8.81 5.71
CA LEU A 92 -23.89 -8.75 5.43
C LEU A 92 -24.69 -9.88 6.08
N ALA A 93 -24.09 -11.07 6.25
CA ALA A 93 -24.73 -12.20 6.93
C ALA A 93 -24.99 -11.97 8.44
N GLY A 94 -24.66 -10.78 8.98
CA GLY A 94 -24.93 -10.44 10.37
C GLY A 94 -24.20 -11.34 11.36
N GLY A 95 -23.10 -11.94 10.93
CA GLY A 95 -22.26 -12.81 11.72
C GLY A 95 -21.65 -12.03 12.89
N ARG A 96 -22.38 -11.99 14.02
CA ARG A 96 -21.78 -11.82 15.33
C ARG A 96 -20.67 -12.88 15.41
N ALA A 97 -19.42 -12.45 15.27
CA ALA A 97 -18.29 -13.26 15.65
C ALA A 97 -18.54 -13.67 17.11
N ARG A 98 -18.88 -14.95 17.33
CA ARG A 98 -18.86 -15.52 18.67
C ARG A 98 -17.44 -15.32 19.20
N PRO A 99 -17.25 -14.67 20.35
CA PRO A 99 -15.93 -14.45 20.89
C PRO A 99 -15.46 -15.77 21.48
N LEU A 100 -14.69 -16.53 20.71
CA LEU A 100 -13.80 -17.54 21.29
C LEU A 100 -12.59 -16.77 21.81
N ILE A 101 -12.74 -16.24 23.02
CA ILE A 101 -11.66 -15.67 23.81
C ILE A 101 -10.72 -16.82 24.17
N ASN A 102 -9.64 -16.94 23.43
CA ASN A 102 -8.36 -17.51 23.87
C ASN A 102 -7.28 -16.51 23.43
N PRO A 103 -6.63 -15.80 24.35
CA PRO A 103 -5.92 -14.54 24.07
C PRO A 103 -4.50 -14.70 23.48
N GLU A 104 -4.12 -15.86 22.94
CA GLU A 104 -2.76 -16.11 22.45
C GLU A 104 -2.61 -16.18 20.92
N ARG A 105 -3.69 -16.10 20.14
CA ARG A 105 -3.59 -16.21 18.66
C ARG A 105 -4.67 -15.41 17.93
N VAL A 106 -4.58 -14.08 17.94
CA VAL A 106 -5.34 -13.23 16.99
C VAL A 106 -4.51 -12.01 16.59
N ALA A 107 -3.55 -12.24 15.69
CA ALA A 107 -2.97 -11.21 14.84
C ALA A 107 -2.84 -11.83 13.43
N ALA A 108 -3.97 -12.01 12.75
CA ALA A 108 -4.01 -12.42 11.35
C ALA A 108 -5.43 -12.21 10.81
N LEU A 109 -5.81 -10.96 10.55
CA LEU A 109 -6.93 -10.64 9.66
C LEU A 109 -6.81 -9.20 9.14
N ALA A 110 -5.63 -8.90 8.61
CA ALA A 110 -5.39 -7.89 7.59
C ALA A 110 -4.06 -8.32 6.94
N LEU A 111 -4.03 -8.48 5.61
CA LEU A 111 -2.91 -8.98 4.79
C LEU A 111 -2.82 -10.50 4.62
N VAL A 112 -3.65 -11.03 3.72
CA VAL A 112 -3.37 -12.22 2.88
C VAL A 112 -4.05 -11.90 1.54
N ALA A 113 -3.40 -11.78 0.38
CA ALA A 113 -2.03 -12.09 -0.02
C ALA A 113 -1.58 -11.18 -1.19
N LEU A 114 -0.49 -10.44 -0.97
CA LEU A 114 0.48 -10.15 -2.04
C LEU A 114 1.53 -11.25 -1.92
N GLY A 115 1.73 -12.09 -2.94
CA GLY A 115 2.80 -13.09 -2.91
C GLY A 115 2.70 -14.29 -3.87
N LEU A 116 3.29 -14.11 -5.05
CA LEU A 116 4.18 -15.04 -5.77
C LEU A 116 3.73 -16.46 -6.20
N THR A 117 3.62 -16.60 -7.53
CA THR A 117 4.15 -17.65 -8.44
C THR A 117 4.42 -19.08 -7.94
N VAL A 118 3.79 -20.08 -8.57
CA VAL A 118 4.42 -21.33 -9.06
C VAL A 118 3.69 -21.82 -10.32
N ALA A 119 4.48 -22.22 -11.32
CA ALA A 119 4.12 -22.82 -12.60
C ALA A 119 3.38 -24.17 -12.50
N ILE A 120 3.07 -24.76 -13.68
CA ILE A 120 2.37 -26.03 -14.00
C ILE A 120 0.91 -25.74 -14.41
N GLY A 121 0.41 -26.09 -15.58
CA GLY A 121 0.90 -26.88 -16.70
C GLY A 121 -0.26 -26.96 -17.71
N VAL A 122 0.05 -26.88 -19.00
CA VAL A 122 -0.92 -27.03 -20.09
C VAL A 122 -1.51 -28.45 -20.07
N PRO A 123 -2.82 -28.60 -20.29
CA PRO A 123 -3.26 -29.70 -21.13
C PRO A 123 -4.04 -29.18 -22.34
N GLN A 124 -3.54 -29.58 -23.50
CA GLN A 124 -4.25 -29.60 -24.77
C GLN A 124 -5.61 -30.30 -24.61
N LEU A 125 -6.67 -29.63 -25.04
CA LEU A 125 -7.94 -30.21 -25.50
C LEU A 125 -8.47 -29.23 -26.55
N ALA A 126 -9.02 -29.60 -27.69
CA ALA A 126 -9.06 -30.83 -28.45
C ALA A 126 -9.48 -30.34 -29.84
N SER A 127 -8.84 -30.85 -30.88
CA SER A 127 -9.19 -30.59 -32.27
C SER A 127 -10.65 -30.95 -32.51
N LEU A 128 -11.48 -29.97 -32.85
CA LEU A 128 -12.70 -30.22 -33.60
C LEU A 128 -12.34 -30.04 -35.08
N GLU A 129 -12.09 -31.17 -35.74
CA GLU A 129 -12.13 -31.30 -37.19
C GLU A 129 -13.49 -30.79 -37.70
N LEU A 130 -13.42 -29.76 -38.55
CA LEU A 130 -14.48 -29.39 -39.47
C LEU A 130 -13.87 -29.29 -40.87
N ASP A 131 -14.44 -30.12 -41.74
CA ASP A 131 -14.20 -30.33 -43.18
C ASP A 131 -14.21 -29.04 -44.05
N PRO A 132 -13.86 -29.11 -45.35
CA PRO A 132 -12.88 -28.23 -45.96
C PRO A 132 -13.42 -26.90 -46.52
N GLU A 133 -12.47 -25.97 -46.52
CA GLU A 133 -12.33 -24.62 -47.05
C GLU A 133 -13.16 -24.22 -48.31
N PRO A 134 -13.90 -23.09 -48.26
CA PRO A 134 -14.18 -22.31 -49.46
C PRO A 134 -12.96 -21.44 -49.79
N ALA A 135 -12.43 -21.57 -51.01
CA ALA A 135 -11.25 -20.83 -51.48
C ALA A 135 -11.41 -19.31 -51.27
N VAL A 136 -10.61 -18.77 -50.34
CA VAL A 136 -10.54 -17.34 -50.05
C VAL A 136 -9.71 -16.68 -51.17
N PRO A 137 -10.15 -15.57 -51.79
CA PRO A 137 -9.39 -14.93 -52.85
C PRO A 137 -7.98 -14.51 -52.36
N ALA A 138 -6.95 -14.78 -53.16
CA ALA A 138 -5.54 -14.53 -52.81
C ALA A 138 -5.22 -13.09 -52.35
N ALA A 139 -6.03 -12.10 -52.76
CA ALA A 139 -5.93 -10.71 -52.31
C ALA A 139 -6.34 -10.51 -50.83
N VAL A 140 -7.28 -11.32 -50.32
CA VAL A 140 -7.73 -11.26 -48.92
C VAL A 140 -6.74 -12.00 -48.03
N ALA A 141 -6.14 -13.11 -48.51
CA ALA A 141 -5.09 -13.84 -47.80
C ALA A 141 -3.82 -12.98 -47.60
N GLY A 142 -3.44 -12.17 -48.59
CA GLY A 142 -2.32 -11.23 -48.47
C GLY A 142 -2.55 -10.09 -47.46
N ALA A 143 -3.78 -9.56 -47.38
CA ALA A 143 -4.14 -8.52 -46.41
C ALA A 143 -4.21 -9.04 -44.97
N VAL A 144 -4.68 -10.28 -44.77
CA VAL A 144 -4.70 -10.94 -43.46
C VAL A 144 -3.29 -11.32 -43.01
N ALA A 145 -2.41 -11.76 -43.92
CA ALA A 145 -1.01 -12.04 -43.62
C ALA A 145 -0.23 -10.77 -43.23
N ALA A 146 -0.44 -9.65 -43.94
CA ALA A 146 0.18 -8.36 -43.61
C ALA A 146 -0.32 -7.80 -42.27
N SER A 147 -1.62 -7.90 -41.99
CA SER A 147 -2.19 -7.50 -40.70
C SER A 147 -1.70 -8.38 -39.54
N SER A 148 -1.46 -9.68 -39.80
CA SER A 148 -0.89 -10.62 -38.83
C SER A 148 0.58 -10.32 -38.52
N SER A 149 1.38 -9.88 -39.52
CA SER A 149 2.77 -9.46 -39.28
C SER A 149 2.87 -8.16 -38.51
N GLU A 150 2.01 -7.17 -38.79
CA GLU A 150 1.97 -5.91 -38.03
C GLU A 150 1.53 -6.14 -36.58
N GLN A 151 0.55 -7.01 -36.35
CA GLN A 151 0.14 -7.40 -34.99
C GLN A 151 1.24 -8.15 -34.24
N ALA A 152 2.00 -9.01 -34.93
CA ALA A 152 3.12 -9.72 -34.32
C ALA A 152 4.26 -8.78 -33.92
N GLU A 153 4.52 -7.73 -34.70
CA GLU A 153 5.51 -6.71 -34.37
C GLU A 153 5.06 -5.83 -33.20
N GLU A 154 3.79 -5.40 -33.18
CA GLU A 154 3.24 -4.63 -32.06
C GLU A 154 3.26 -5.44 -30.74
N LEU A 155 2.92 -6.73 -30.79
CA LEU A 155 3.01 -7.61 -29.62
C LEU A 155 4.44 -7.78 -29.10
N ARG A 156 5.44 -7.78 -29.98
CA ARG A 156 6.86 -7.81 -29.54
C ARG A 156 7.23 -6.51 -28.87
N ARG A 157 6.87 -5.37 -29.45
CA ARG A 157 7.14 -4.05 -28.88
C ARG A 157 6.51 -3.89 -27.49
N LEU A 158 5.28 -4.33 -27.32
CA LEU A 158 4.60 -4.29 -26.02
C LEU A 158 5.27 -5.19 -24.98
N HIS A 159 5.74 -6.38 -25.38
CA HIS A 159 6.51 -7.25 -24.48
C HIS A 159 7.85 -6.60 -24.09
N GLU A 160 8.58 -6.03 -25.04
CA GLU A 160 9.84 -5.33 -24.77
C GLU A 160 9.64 -4.14 -23.82
N GLU A 161 8.55 -3.37 -24.00
CA GLU A 161 8.19 -2.26 -23.10
C GLU A 161 7.81 -2.77 -21.70
N GLN A 162 7.06 -3.87 -21.60
CA GLN A 162 6.73 -4.48 -20.30
C GLN A 162 7.96 -5.02 -19.58
N GLU A 163 8.89 -5.65 -20.31
CA GLU A 163 10.15 -6.14 -19.75
C GLU A 163 11.02 -4.98 -19.24
N ALA A 164 11.07 -3.86 -19.97
CA ALA A 164 11.78 -2.66 -19.54
C ALA A 164 11.18 -2.07 -18.25
N LEU A 165 9.85 -1.94 -18.18
CA LEU A 165 9.16 -1.46 -16.98
C LEU A 165 9.33 -2.40 -15.79
N ALA A 166 9.30 -3.71 -16.02
CA ALA A 166 9.52 -4.72 -14.98
C ALA A 166 10.96 -4.67 -14.45
N ALA A 167 11.95 -4.43 -15.32
CA ALA A 167 13.33 -4.24 -14.92
C ALA A 167 13.53 -2.97 -14.08
N GLU A 168 12.91 -1.86 -14.48
CA GLU A 168 12.94 -0.59 -13.72
C GLU A 168 12.30 -0.75 -12.33
N GLN A 169 11.14 -1.41 -12.25
CA GLN A 169 10.50 -1.72 -10.97
C GLN A 169 11.38 -2.60 -10.10
N GLN A 170 12.00 -3.62 -10.68
CA GLN A 170 12.88 -4.52 -9.94
C GLN A 170 14.13 -3.80 -9.41
N GLU A 171 14.66 -2.81 -10.14
CA GLU A 171 15.76 -1.98 -9.68
C GLU A 171 15.33 -1.09 -8.51
N ALA A 172 14.20 -0.38 -8.64
CA ALA A 172 13.65 0.43 -7.56
C ALA A 172 13.33 -0.40 -6.29
N ASP A 173 12.78 -1.60 -6.45
CA ASP A 173 12.49 -2.50 -5.32
C ASP A 173 13.77 -2.94 -4.61
N ARG A 174 14.88 -3.14 -5.35
CA ARG A 174 16.19 -3.48 -4.76
C ARG A 174 16.78 -2.29 -4.01
N GLU A 175 16.75 -1.10 -4.60
CA GLU A 175 17.24 0.13 -3.95
C GLU A 175 16.49 0.39 -2.64
N LEU A 176 15.15 0.23 -2.66
CA LEU A 176 14.33 0.33 -1.47
C LEU A 176 14.71 -0.73 -0.41
N ASP A 177 14.86 -2.00 -0.81
CA ASP A 177 15.21 -3.09 0.11
C ASP A 177 16.61 -2.90 0.74
N GLU A 178 17.57 -2.40 -0.03
CA GLU A 178 18.90 -2.04 0.44
C GLU A 178 18.84 -0.89 1.45
N GLY A 179 18.08 0.17 1.15
CA GLY A 179 17.87 1.30 2.05
C GLY A 179 17.19 0.89 3.37
N LEU A 180 16.13 0.08 3.29
CA LEU A 180 15.44 -0.45 4.49
C LEU A 180 16.36 -1.33 5.34
N THR A 181 17.20 -2.16 4.70
CA THR A 181 18.18 -3.00 5.39
C THR A 181 19.25 -2.15 6.09
N ALA A 182 19.73 -1.08 5.46
CA ALA A 182 20.68 -0.16 6.06
C ALA A 182 20.10 0.54 7.31
N ILE A 183 18.86 1.02 7.22
CA ILE A 183 18.15 1.64 8.35
C ILE A 183 17.97 0.60 9.48
N GLU A 184 17.45 -0.59 9.18
CA GLU A 184 17.24 -1.65 10.16
C GLU A 184 18.55 -1.98 10.91
N ALA A 185 19.64 -2.17 10.18
CA ALA A 185 20.95 -2.47 10.75
C ALA A 185 21.47 -1.36 11.66
N ALA A 186 21.23 -0.09 11.32
CA ALA A 186 21.67 1.05 12.13
C ALA A 186 21.02 1.07 13.52
N PHE A 187 19.80 0.54 13.67
CA PHE A 187 19.03 0.58 14.92
C PHE A 187 18.90 -0.77 15.64
N ALA A 188 19.23 -1.90 15.00
CA ALA A 188 19.02 -3.26 15.53
C ALA A 188 19.62 -3.51 16.93
N GLU A 189 20.77 -2.89 17.24
CA GLU A 189 21.47 -3.07 18.52
C GLU A 189 21.16 -1.97 19.56
N LEU A 190 20.22 -1.06 19.28
CA LEU A 190 19.91 0.06 20.18
C LEU A 190 18.99 -0.39 21.34
N PRO A 191 19.45 -0.39 22.61
CA PRO A 191 18.62 -0.82 23.72
C PRO A 191 17.43 0.11 23.96
N GLY A 192 16.26 -0.46 24.24
CA GLY A 192 15.03 0.29 24.54
C GLY A 192 14.26 0.77 23.32
N VAL A 193 14.67 0.37 22.11
CA VAL A 193 13.98 0.60 20.84
C VAL A 193 13.75 -0.73 20.14
N VAL A 194 12.49 -0.98 19.76
CA VAL A 194 12.11 -2.08 18.88
C VAL A 194 12.09 -1.55 17.46
N VAL A 195 12.78 -2.25 16.57
CA VAL A 195 12.80 -1.96 15.12
C VAL A 195 11.78 -2.88 14.45
N GLU A 196 10.82 -2.29 13.74
CA GLU A 196 9.83 -3.02 12.92
C GLU A 196 10.03 -2.68 11.45
N ARG A 197 10.59 -3.61 10.67
CA ARG A 197 10.67 -3.48 9.21
C ARG A 197 9.30 -3.73 8.57
N ARG A 198 8.94 -2.87 7.62
CA ARG A 198 7.76 -2.98 6.76
C ARG A 198 8.19 -2.97 5.29
N ALA A 199 7.21 -3.07 4.39
CA ALA A 199 7.48 -3.11 2.95
C ALA A 199 8.13 -1.83 2.41
N GLU A 200 7.79 -0.67 2.99
CA GLU A 200 8.21 0.64 2.48
C GLU A 200 8.89 1.52 3.55
N ASP A 201 8.85 1.10 4.83
CA ASP A 201 9.35 1.89 5.94
C ASP A 201 9.93 1.02 7.06
N VAL A 202 10.75 1.63 7.91
CA VAL A 202 11.18 1.07 9.19
C VAL A 202 10.57 1.89 10.31
N ARG A 203 9.92 1.23 11.26
CA ARG A 203 9.38 1.88 12.45
C ARG A 203 10.26 1.66 13.66
N LEU A 204 10.54 2.74 14.37
CA LEU A 204 11.19 2.68 15.68
C LEU A 204 10.15 2.89 16.77
N VAL A 205 9.94 1.88 17.59
CA VAL A 205 8.98 1.87 18.70
C VAL A 205 9.74 1.78 20.01
N PHE A 206 9.62 2.82 20.85
CA PHE A 206 10.28 2.82 22.16
C PHE A 206 9.61 1.81 23.10
N GLU A 207 10.39 0.95 23.73
CA GLU A 207 9.87 -0.13 24.60
C GLU A 207 9.14 0.41 25.83
N ALA A 208 9.61 1.55 26.35
CA ALA A 208 9.06 2.26 27.49
C ALA A 208 8.44 3.60 27.07
N GLY A 209 7.57 4.14 27.91
CA GLY A 209 6.99 5.47 27.70
C GLY A 209 8.07 6.55 27.74
N VAL A 210 8.27 7.25 26.63
CA VAL A 210 9.22 8.38 26.48
C VAL A 210 8.79 9.60 27.32
N PHE A 211 7.51 9.69 27.69
CA PHE A 211 6.95 10.81 28.42
C PHE A 211 6.40 10.39 29.79
N ARG A 212 6.83 11.08 30.85
CA ARG A 212 6.33 10.83 32.22
C ARG A 212 4.89 11.31 32.41
N SER A 213 4.55 12.47 31.83
CA SER A 213 3.25 13.13 31.95
C SER A 213 3.02 14.06 30.77
N ASP A 214 1.82 14.06 30.18
CA ASP A 214 1.50 14.87 29.00
C ASP A 214 2.62 14.81 27.96
N ALA A 215 3.24 15.94 27.60
CA ALA A 215 4.38 16.01 26.68
C ALA A 215 5.73 16.25 27.39
N VAL A 216 5.82 15.98 28.69
CA VAL A 216 7.06 16.13 29.46
C VAL A 216 7.89 14.86 29.35
N LEU A 217 9.11 14.99 28.80
CA LEU A 217 10.04 13.89 28.63
C LEU A 217 10.41 13.25 29.98
N ALA A 218 10.52 11.92 29.98
CA ALA A 218 11.14 11.19 31.06
C ALA A 218 12.67 11.46 31.04
N PRO A 219 13.32 11.72 32.19
CA PRO A 219 14.77 11.98 32.25
C PRO A 219 15.62 10.90 31.57
N GLU A 220 15.16 9.65 31.64
CA GLU A 220 15.83 8.48 31.09
C GLU A 220 15.66 8.38 29.56
N ALA A 221 14.62 9.01 29.00
CA ALA A 221 14.32 8.97 27.57
C ALA A 221 15.09 10.02 26.76
N THR A 222 15.49 11.14 27.38
CA THR A 222 16.30 12.18 26.71
C THR A 222 17.60 11.64 26.10
N PRO A 223 18.49 10.95 26.83
CA PRO A 223 19.73 10.44 26.24
C PRO A 223 19.48 9.40 25.14
N LEU A 224 18.40 8.61 25.26
CA LEU A 224 18.00 7.66 24.22
C LEU A 224 17.56 8.38 22.94
N LEU A 225 16.72 9.43 23.03
CA LEU A 225 16.31 10.22 21.87
C LEU A 225 17.49 10.92 21.20
N VAL A 226 18.45 11.44 21.98
CA VAL A 226 19.66 12.05 21.42
C VAL A 226 20.50 11.01 20.68
N GLU A 227 20.67 9.81 21.23
CA GLU A 227 21.38 8.72 20.57
C GLU A 227 20.67 8.23 19.29
N VAL A 228 19.33 8.15 19.31
CA VAL A 228 18.54 7.88 18.10
C VAL A 228 18.81 8.97 17.05
N GLY A 229 18.76 10.25 17.43
CA GLY A 229 19.09 11.37 16.55
C GLY A 229 20.48 11.24 15.93
N ARG A 230 21.49 10.89 16.73
CA ARG A 230 22.85 10.68 16.25
C ARG A 230 22.94 9.60 15.17
N ARG A 231 22.24 8.48 15.35
CA ARG A 231 22.17 7.39 14.36
C ARG A 231 21.36 7.76 13.13
N LEU A 232 20.32 8.59 13.28
CA LEU A 232 19.56 9.11 12.14
C LEU A 232 20.45 9.94 11.19
N ALA A 233 21.45 10.65 11.71
CA ALA A 233 22.41 11.38 10.89
C ALA A 233 23.37 10.47 10.09
N GLU A 234 23.43 9.17 10.40
CA GLU A 234 24.28 8.19 9.70
C GLU A 234 23.52 7.45 8.59
N VAL A 235 22.21 7.69 8.43
CA VAL A 235 21.35 7.05 7.42
C VAL A 235 20.68 8.10 6.53
N GLU A 236 20.51 7.76 5.26
CA GLU A 236 19.79 8.59 4.29
C GLU A 236 18.30 8.23 4.33
N ALA A 237 17.55 8.90 5.19
CA ALA A 237 16.13 8.63 5.39
C ALA A 237 15.35 9.86 5.85
N SER A 238 14.22 10.09 5.19
CA SER A 238 13.17 10.97 5.70
C SER A 238 12.58 10.41 7.00
N THR A 239 12.36 11.30 7.99
CA THR A 239 11.90 10.92 9.32
C THR A 239 10.56 11.56 9.66
N ALA A 240 9.56 10.73 9.91
CA ALA A 240 8.28 11.16 10.49
C ALA A 240 8.19 10.77 11.97
N VAL A 241 7.85 11.74 12.82
CA VAL A 241 7.67 11.57 14.27
C VAL A 241 6.18 11.59 14.59
N ILE A 242 5.65 10.43 14.96
CA ILE A 242 4.25 10.24 15.30
C ILE A 242 4.09 10.28 16.81
N GLY A 243 3.39 11.28 17.32
CA GLY A 243 3.05 11.37 18.74
C GLY A 243 1.81 10.55 19.08
N HIS A 244 1.89 9.76 20.15
CA HIS A 244 0.78 8.95 20.65
C HIS A 244 0.06 9.62 21.80
N VAL A 245 -1.21 9.25 22.00
CA VAL A 245 -1.96 9.59 23.21
C VAL A 245 -2.43 8.36 23.94
N VAL A 246 -2.67 8.53 25.24
CA VAL A 246 -3.35 7.51 26.04
C VAL A 246 -4.84 7.65 25.80
N ALA A 247 -5.50 6.57 25.43
CA ALA A 247 -6.95 6.55 25.30
C ALA A 247 -7.62 6.91 26.63
N VAL A 248 -8.52 7.88 26.59
CA VAL A 248 -9.34 8.26 27.76
C VAL A 248 -10.76 7.74 27.54
N PRO A 249 -11.35 6.99 28.49
CA PRO A 249 -12.72 6.53 28.37
C PRO A 249 -13.69 7.70 28.11
N GLY A 250 -14.47 7.62 27.03
CA GLY A 250 -15.40 8.68 26.61
C GLY A 250 -14.75 9.87 25.90
N GLY A 251 -13.44 9.83 25.64
CA GLY A 251 -12.73 10.84 24.86
C GLY A 251 -12.99 10.73 23.35
N ARG A 252 -12.66 11.79 22.61
CA ARG A 252 -12.67 11.76 21.14
C ARG A 252 -11.61 10.78 20.65
N THR A 253 -12.02 9.75 19.92
CA THR A 253 -11.11 8.70 19.44
C THR A 253 -10.36 9.08 18.18
N SER A 254 -10.79 10.15 17.49
CA SER A 254 -10.21 10.64 16.24
C SER A 254 -10.08 12.17 16.24
N GLY A 255 -9.19 12.67 15.37
CA GLY A 255 -8.91 14.10 15.22
C GLY A 255 -7.77 14.51 16.15
N GLY A 256 -6.60 14.70 15.55
CA GLY A 256 -5.29 14.85 16.19
C GLY A 256 -5.30 15.55 17.55
N SER A 257 -4.61 14.95 18.52
CA SER A 257 -4.52 15.48 19.88
C SER A 257 -3.39 16.50 20.00
N THR A 258 -3.68 17.64 20.64
CA THR A 258 -2.66 18.64 21.01
C THR A 258 -1.54 18.01 21.86
N VAL A 259 -1.87 17.01 22.69
CA VAL A 259 -0.87 16.28 23.49
C VAL A 259 0.01 15.39 22.62
N ALA A 260 -0.57 14.67 21.64
CA ALA A 260 0.21 13.90 20.68
C ALA A 260 1.16 14.81 19.89
N PHE A 261 0.67 15.94 19.39
CA PHE A 261 1.51 16.87 18.64
C PHE A 261 2.65 17.43 19.49
N ALA A 262 2.36 17.83 20.74
CA ALA A 262 3.39 18.32 21.65
C ALA A 262 4.44 17.24 21.98
N ARG A 263 4.04 15.97 22.09
CA ARG A 263 4.97 14.84 22.23
C ARG A 263 5.87 14.69 21.00
N ALA A 264 5.27 14.67 19.80
CA ALA A 264 6.02 14.59 18.56
C ALA A 264 7.05 15.73 18.45
N GLN A 265 6.62 16.97 18.73
CA GLN A 265 7.51 18.13 18.69
C GLN A 265 8.65 18.05 19.72
N ASN A 266 8.36 17.65 20.96
CA ASN A 266 9.39 17.57 22.00
C ASN A 266 10.39 16.44 21.74
N ALA A 267 9.94 15.29 21.22
CA ALA A 267 10.83 14.23 20.78
C ALA A 267 11.70 14.68 19.60
N ALA A 268 11.08 15.28 18.58
CA ALA A 268 11.79 15.77 17.40
C ALA A 268 12.87 16.81 17.72
N ARG A 269 12.68 17.65 18.75
CA ARG A 269 13.75 18.56 19.23
C ARG A 269 14.98 17.82 19.74
N MET A 270 14.79 16.72 20.48
CA MET A 270 15.89 15.91 20.99
C MET A 270 16.56 15.10 19.88
N LEU A 271 15.77 14.61 18.91
CA LEU A 271 16.31 13.95 17.71
C LEU A 271 17.16 14.92 16.89
N ALA A 272 16.66 16.13 16.64
CA ALA A 272 17.37 17.21 15.94
C ALA A 272 18.67 17.61 16.65
N GLU A 273 18.63 17.70 17.98
CA GLU A 273 19.84 17.96 18.80
C GLU A 273 20.89 16.85 18.63
N GLY A 274 20.47 15.58 18.65
CA GLY A 274 21.36 14.44 18.45
C GLY A 274 21.90 14.32 17.02
N ALA A 275 21.07 14.61 16.02
CA ALA A 275 21.42 14.57 14.61
C ALA A 275 22.28 15.76 14.16
N GLY A 276 22.26 16.86 14.92
CA GLY A 276 22.85 18.13 14.48
C GLY A 276 22.12 18.78 13.31
N SER A 277 20.83 18.44 13.11
CA SER A 277 20.00 18.89 12.00
C SER A 277 18.89 19.84 12.47
N PRO A 278 18.32 20.69 11.60
CA PRO A 278 17.19 21.53 11.96
C PRO A 278 15.91 20.70 12.16
N LEU A 279 15.00 21.22 13.00
CA LEU A 279 13.70 20.59 13.26
C LEU A 279 12.84 20.42 11.98
N THR A 280 13.13 21.19 10.93
CA THR A 280 12.43 21.13 9.63
C THR A 280 12.69 19.85 8.86
N ASP A 281 13.71 19.08 9.23
CA ASP A 281 14.02 17.80 8.58
C ASP A 281 13.11 16.67 9.09
N PHE A 282 12.27 16.97 10.09
CA PHE A 282 11.34 16.02 10.69
C PHE A 282 9.90 16.38 10.35
N VAL A 283 9.14 15.40 9.86
CA VAL A 283 7.70 15.52 9.68
C VAL A 283 7.00 15.18 11.00
N LEU A 284 6.14 16.05 11.51
CA LEU A 284 5.42 15.82 12.77
C LEU A 284 3.99 15.37 12.52
N MET A 285 3.58 14.27 13.15
CA MET A 285 2.26 13.69 13.00
C MET A 285 1.65 13.32 14.36
N THR A 286 0.34 13.12 14.39
CA THR A 286 -0.39 12.65 15.57
C THR A 286 -1.12 11.36 15.25
N ALA A 287 -0.93 10.33 16.07
CA ALA A 287 -1.72 9.11 15.99
C ALA A 287 -3.14 9.33 16.52
N ASP A 288 -4.08 8.53 16.03
CA ASP A 288 -5.40 8.41 16.63
C ASP A 288 -5.34 7.67 17.97
N GLN A 289 -6.36 7.83 18.84
CA GLN A 289 -6.29 7.28 20.20
C GLN A 289 -6.27 5.74 20.24
N SER A 290 -6.75 5.09 19.18
CA SER A 290 -6.76 3.63 19.02
C SER A 290 -5.44 3.07 18.50
N GLU A 291 -4.49 3.91 18.08
CA GLU A 291 -3.26 3.51 17.39
C GLU A 291 -2.04 3.42 18.32
N GLY A 292 -2.26 3.43 19.64
CA GLY A 292 -1.19 3.23 20.61
C GLY A 292 -0.47 1.90 20.37
N PRO A 293 0.88 1.87 20.34
CA PRO A 293 1.65 0.67 19.98
C PRO A 293 1.55 -0.45 21.03
N PHE A 294 1.09 -0.14 22.24
CA PHE A 294 0.99 -1.10 23.33
C PHE A 294 -0.43 -1.19 23.90
N PRO A 295 -0.82 -2.33 24.49
CA PRO A 295 -2.05 -2.41 25.27
C PRO A 295 -1.96 -1.60 26.58
N ASP A 296 -0.75 -1.31 27.05
CA ASP A 296 -0.52 -0.55 28.27
C ASP A 296 -0.54 0.97 28.03
N ALA A 297 -1.42 1.64 28.76
CA ALA A 297 -1.60 3.09 28.74
C ALA A 297 -0.33 3.87 29.11
N GLN A 298 0.49 3.36 30.03
CA GLN A 298 1.70 4.06 30.45
C GLN A 298 2.77 4.04 29.36
N ARG A 299 2.98 2.88 28.71
CA ARG A 299 3.88 2.74 27.56
C ARG A 299 3.43 3.54 26.34
N ASN A 300 2.12 3.76 26.15
CA ASN A 300 1.58 4.62 25.09
C ASN A 300 1.82 6.13 25.30
N ARG A 301 2.45 6.53 26.40
CA ARG A 301 3.02 7.88 26.54
C ARG A 301 4.34 7.95 25.80
N THR A 302 4.28 7.84 24.48
CA THR A 302 5.46 7.67 23.62
C THR A 302 5.31 8.34 22.27
N VAL A 303 6.33 8.19 21.43
CA VAL A 303 6.33 8.51 20.00
C VAL A 303 6.71 7.25 19.20
N THR A 304 6.35 7.20 17.94
CA THR A 304 6.88 6.24 16.96
C THR A 304 7.60 7.03 15.88
N LEU A 305 8.77 6.56 15.48
CA LEU A 305 9.45 7.11 14.31
C LEU A 305 9.17 6.22 13.12
N VAL A 306 8.85 6.83 11.98
CA VAL A 306 8.73 6.14 10.69
C VAL A 306 9.84 6.69 9.81
N LEU A 307 10.70 5.79 9.35
CA LEU A 307 11.87 6.08 8.55
C LEU A 307 11.64 5.50 7.16
N THR A 308 11.73 6.35 6.14
CA THR A 308 11.61 5.97 4.73
C THR A 308 12.91 6.35 4.04
N PRO A 309 13.60 5.40 3.37
CA PRO A 309 14.82 5.70 2.63
C PRO A 309 14.63 6.87 1.67
N ASP A 310 15.64 7.73 1.59
CA ASP A 310 15.65 8.78 0.57
C ASP A 310 16.05 8.13 -0.77
N ASN A 311 15.18 8.24 -1.78
CA ASN A 311 15.45 7.80 -3.15
C ASN A 311 16.36 8.79 -3.90
#